data_AF-A0A357XSQ2-F1
#
_entry.id   AF-A0A357XSQ2-F1
#
_cell.length_a   1.000
_cell.length_b   1.000
_cell.length_c   1.000
_cell.angle_alpha   90.00
_cell.angle_beta   90.00
_cell.angle_gamma   90.00
#
_symmetry.space_group_name_H-M   'P 1'
#
loop_
_entity.id
_entity.type
_entity.pdbx_description
1 polymer ?
#
loop_
_entity_poly.entity_id
_entity_poly.type
_entity_poly.pdbx_seq_one_letter_code
_entity_poly.pdbx_strand_id
1 'polypeptide(L)'
;MIGSSRYFRFDISRIIKKSIGEERTRRREKSMKQPIDLKTWNRREHFEYFFKQDVPFWSVTANVECTGIYRWCKEHGRSFAIAYHWASLKTANGIEAMRMRIENDLPVLFDAVHASTTVARPDGTFGFSFNYFDPDFEAFHESMLKDIKRIEGESGLKYTHPEADVIFYTVLRKVCFTSAEHSFSLGSQGAIPCFAFGEAFEENGKMLLPHSIRVNHALVDGQHVSRYYEQLEQIMNAFR
;
A
#
# COMPACT_ATOMS: atom_id res chain seq x y z
N MET A 1 2.91 34.57 19.47
CA MET A 1 3.83 34.43 18.31
C MET A 1 3.69 33.01 17.78
N ILE A 2 2.61 32.73 17.04
CA ILE A 2 2.56 32.61 15.56
C ILE A 2 3.65 31.69 14.99
N GLY A 3 3.22 30.51 14.55
CA GLY A 3 3.98 29.59 13.71
C GLY A 3 3.00 28.67 12.97
N SER A 4 2.21 29.25 12.06
CA SER A 4 1.33 28.50 11.17
C SER A 4 2.16 27.67 10.18
N SER A 5 2.05 26.35 10.26
CA SER A 5 2.58 25.45 9.23
C SER A 5 1.76 25.66 7.95
N ARG A 6 2.37 26.31 6.96
CA ARG A 6 1.77 26.55 5.65
C ARG A 6 1.68 25.23 4.90
N TYR A 7 0.45 24.78 4.69
CA TYR A 7 0.13 23.88 3.60
C TYR A 7 0.58 24.54 2.29
N PHE A 8 1.48 23.89 1.55
CA PHE A 8 1.81 24.26 0.18
C PHE A 8 0.55 24.08 -0.68
N ARG A 9 -0.18 25.17 -0.93
CA ARG A 9 -1.20 25.24 -2.00
C ARG A 9 -0.46 25.37 -3.33
N PHE A 10 -0.40 24.29 -4.11
CA PHE A 10 0.04 24.34 -5.49
C PHE A 10 -1.08 24.93 -6.37
N ASP A 11 -0.74 25.90 -7.23
CA ASP A 11 -1.64 26.41 -8.27
C ASP A 11 -1.58 25.48 -9.50
N ILE A 12 -2.63 24.68 -9.65
CA ILE A 12 -2.70 23.52 -10.57
C ILE A 12 -3.36 23.92 -11.91
N SER A 13 -3.75 25.19 -12.06
CA SER A 13 -4.51 25.69 -13.21
C SER A 13 -3.76 25.60 -14.55
N ARG A 14 -2.42 25.46 -14.53
CA ARG A 14 -1.58 25.38 -15.73
C ARG A 14 -1.35 23.97 -16.29
N ILE A 15 -1.60 22.90 -15.53
CA ILE A 15 -1.21 21.53 -15.95
C ILE A 15 -2.33 20.81 -16.73
N ILE A 16 -3.57 21.28 -16.66
CA ILE A 16 -4.75 20.51 -17.09
C ILE A 16 -5.05 20.60 -18.60
N LYS A 17 -4.40 21.47 -19.38
CA LYS A 17 -4.89 21.80 -20.74
C LYS A 17 -4.37 20.95 -21.92
N LYS A 18 -3.51 19.94 -21.74
CA LYS A 18 -2.85 19.29 -22.91
C LYS A 18 -3.05 17.77 -23.12
N SER A 19 -3.98 17.10 -22.46
CA SER A 19 -4.19 15.65 -22.68
C SER A 19 -5.66 15.20 -22.68
N ILE A 20 -6.56 15.96 -23.31
CA ILE A 20 -8.01 15.65 -23.31
C ILE A 20 -8.47 14.83 -24.54
N GLY A 21 -7.58 14.46 -25.46
CA GLY A 21 -7.97 13.68 -26.64
C GLY A 21 -6.96 12.59 -26.96
N GLU A 22 -7.15 11.40 -26.39
CA GLU A 22 -7.01 10.07 -27.05
C GLU A 22 -6.97 8.88 -26.06
N GLU A 23 -6.86 9.09 -24.75
CA GLU A 23 -6.69 7.97 -23.80
C GLU A 23 -8.00 7.47 -23.15
N ARG A 24 -9.03 7.24 -23.96
CA ARG A 24 -10.27 6.56 -23.53
C ARG A 24 -10.26 5.12 -24.03
N THR A 25 -9.89 4.18 -23.15
CA THR A 25 -10.36 2.78 -22.98
C THR A 25 -9.25 1.79 -22.57
N ARG A 26 -8.73 1.93 -21.35
CA ARG A 26 -8.53 0.72 -20.54
C ARG A 26 -9.78 0.55 -19.69
N ARG A 27 -10.73 -0.25 -20.15
CA ARG A 27 -11.67 -0.89 -19.23
C ARG A 27 -10.79 -1.61 -18.21
N ARG A 28 -10.91 -1.22 -16.94
CA ARG A 28 -10.24 -1.84 -15.81
C ARG A 28 -10.68 -3.31 -15.75
N GLU A 29 -9.85 -4.21 -16.28
CA GLU A 29 -10.09 -5.64 -16.20
C GLU A 29 -9.98 -6.07 -14.74
N LYS A 30 -10.89 -6.95 -14.32
CA LYS A 30 -10.85 -7.61 -13.01
C LYS A 30 -9.52 -8.37 -12.92
N SER A 31 -8.79 -8.23 -11.80
CA SER A 31 -7.54 -8.98 -11.59
C SER A 31 -7.78 -10.48 -11.79
N MET A 32 -6.94 -11.10 -12.63
CA MET A 32 -7.02 -12.54 -12.85
C MET A 32 -6.41 -13.26 -11.65
N LYS A 33 -7.08 -14.32 -11.19
CA LYS A 33 -6.58 -15.18 -10.12
C LYS A 33 -6.52 -16.63 -10.55
N GLN A 34 -5.57 -17.36 -9.99
CA GLN A 34 -5.38 -18.78 -10.24
C GLN A 34 -5.36 -19.55 -8.92
N PRO A 35 -6.05 -20.71 -8.83
CA PRO A 35 -5.94 -21.57 -7.67
C PRO A 35 -4.52 -22.13 -7.57
N ILE A 36 -4.00 -22.25 -6.35
CA ILE A 36 -2.73 -22.94 -6.09
C ILE A 36 -3.00 -24.44 -5.97
N ASP A 37 -2.30 -25.26 -6.75
CA ASP A 37 -2.39 -26.71 -6.63
C ASP A 37 -1.63 -27.19 -5.38
N LEU A 38 -2.39 -27.49 -4.33
CA LEU A 38 -1.84 -27.99 -3.07
C LEU A 38 -0.98 -29.24 -3.27
N LYS A 39 -1.27 -30.12 -4.24
CA LYS A 39 -0.50 -31.36 -4.44
C LYS A 39 0.96 -31.11 -4.82
N THR A 40 1.24 -29.99 -5.47
CA THR A 40 2.58 -29.63 -5.96
C THR A 40 3.19 -28.45 -5.21
N TRP A 41 2.40 -27.73 -4.41
CA TRP A 41 2.88 -26.56 -3.69
C TRP A 41 3.78 -26.94 -2.51
N ASN A 42 5.03 -26.48 -2.55
CA ASN A 42 6.05 -26.74 -1.53
C ASN A 42 5.66 -26.26 -0.12
N ARG A 43 4.70 -25.33 0.01
CA ARG A 43 4.22 -24.81 1.30
C ARG A 43 2.87 -25.41 1.74
N ARG A 44 2.39 -26.49 1.09
CA ARG A 44 1.14 -27.16 1.46
C ARG A 44 1.02 -27.43 2.96
N GLU A 45 2.01 -28.09 3.56
CA GLU A 45 1.95 -28.46 4.98
C GLU A 45 1.94 -27.25 5.91
N HIS A 46 2.64 -26.18 5.54
CA HIS A 46 2.66 -24.93 6.30
C HIS A 46 1.29 -24.25 6.25
N PHE A 47 0.69 -24.20 5.06
CA PHE A 47 -0.67 -23.69 4.88
C PHE A 47 -1.67 -24.51 5.69
N GLU A 48 -1.68 -25.83 5.56
CA GLU A 48 -2.59 -26.73 6.28
C GLU A 48 -2.47 -26.60 7.81
N TYR A 49 -1.26 -26.33 8.33
CA TYR A 49 -1.03 -26.12 9.76
C TYR A 49 -1.55 -24.76 10.26
N PHE A 50 -1.13 -23.67 9.62
CA PHE A 50 -1.50 -22.32 10.05
C PHE A 50 -2.95 -21.98 9.74
N PHE A 51 -3.52 -22.51 8.66
CA PHE A 51 -4.93 -22.27 8.30
C PHE A 51 -5.92 -22.75 9.38
N LYS A 52 -5.53 -23.73 10.18
CA LYS A 52 -6.34 -24.28 11.27
C LYS A 52 -6.25 -23.49 12.58
N GLN A 53 -5.39 -22.48 12.67
CA GLN A 53 -5.25 -21.67 13.88
C GLN A 53 -6.39 -20.65 13.97
N ASP A 54 -6.84 -20.35 15.18
CA ASP A 54 -7.90 -19.35 15.42
C ASP A 54 -7.45 -17.94 14.98
N VAL A 55 -6.16 -17.63 15.16
CA VAL A 55 -5.55 -16.34 14.87
C VAL A 55 -4.25 -16.55 14.08
N PRO A 56 -4.33 -16.84 12.77
CA PRO A 56 -3.14 -17.09 11.94
C PRO A 56 -2.51 -15.79 11.46
N PHE A 57 -2.59 -14.70 12.22
CA PHE A 57 -2.08 -13.39 11.82
C PHE A 57 -0.87 -13.01 12.65
N TRP A 58 0.08 -12.34 12.00
CA TRP A 58 1.24 -11.79 12.70
C TRP A 58 1.62 -10.46 12.06
N SER A 59 2.24 -9.59 12.86
CA SER A 59 2.67 -8.27 12.43
C SER A 59 4.14 -8.02 12.75
N VAL A 60 4.83 -7.32 11.88
CA VAL A 60 6.19 -6.82 12.12
C VAL A 60 6.25 -5.35 11.79
N THR A 61 6.80 -4.58 12.72
CA THR A 61 7.15 -3.18 12.49
C THR A 61 8.65 -3.03 12.39
N ALA A 62 9.12 -2.35 11.34
CA ALA A 62 10.52 -1.98 11.16
C ALA A 62 10.62 -0.58 10.55
N ASN A 63 11.77 0.06 10.74
CA ASN A 63 12.10 1.30 10.06
C ASN A 63 12.71 0.99 8.69
N VAL A 64 12.20 1.64 7.65
CA VAL A 64 12.74 1.56 6.29
C VAL A 64 13.56 2.80 6.02
N GLU A 65 14.80 2.64 5.58
CA GLU A 65 15.62 3.77 5.15
C GLU A 65 15.05 4.34 3.83
N CYS A 66 14.68 5.62 3.80
CA CYS A 66 13.95 6.22 2.69
C CYS A 66 14.54 7.56 2.21
N THR A 67 15.83 7.80 2.45
CA THR A 67 16.52 9.06 2.13
C THR A 67 16.45 9.38 0.64
N GLY A 68 16.67 8.39 -0.24
CA GLY A 68 16.68 8.58 -1.69
C GLY A 68 15.34 9.13 -2.20
N ILE A 69 14.27 8.37 -2.03
CA ILE A 69 12.91 8.75 -2.44
C ILE A 69 12.44 10.04 -1.75
N TYR A 70 12.81 10.28 -0.48
CA TYR A 70 12.44 11.49 0.23
C TYR A 70 13.05 12.74 -0.39
N ARG A 71 14.37 12.70 -0.67
CA ARG A 71 15.07 13.81 -1.35
C ARG A 71 14.55 14.01 -2.76
N TRP A 72 14.41 12.92 -3.52
CA TRP A 72 13.89 12.96 -4.87
C TRP A 72 12.50 13.61 -4.94
N CYS A 73 11.59 13.24 -4.03
CA CYS A 73 10.25 13.84 -3.97
C CYS A 73 10.30 15.34 -3.70
N LYS A 74 11.20 15.80 -2.81
CA LYS A 74 11.38 17.23 -2.54
C LYS A 74 11.89 17.99 -3.77
N GLU A 75 12.89 17.43 -4.45
CA GLU A 75 13.52 18.05 -5.63
C GLU A 75 12.55 18.14 -6.81
N HIS A 76 11.73 17.11 -7.02
CA HIS A 76 10.82 17.01 -8.16
C HIS A 76 9.39 17.48 -7.86
N GLY A 77 9.12 17.98 -6.65
CA GLY A 77 7.79 18.44 -6.24
C GLY A 77 6.73 17.33 -6.20
N ARG A 78 7.14 16.09 -5.91
CA ARG A 78 6.24 14.93 -5.82
C ARG A 78 5.80 14.67 -4.39
N SER A 79 4.66 14.01 -4.25
CA SER A 79 4.11 13.65 -2.93
C SER A 79 4.86 12.45 -2.39
N PHE A 80 5.61 12.65 -1.30
CA PHE A 80 6.33 11.58 -0.60
C PHE A 80 5.38 10.45 -0.18
N ALA A 81 4.14 10.77 0.23
CA ALA A 81 3.15 9.77 0.60
C ALA A 81 2.77 8.85 -0.56
N ILE A 82 2.49 9.43 -1.72
CA ILE A 82 2.15 8.65 -2.92
C ILE A 82 3.36 7.81 -3.37
N ALA A 83 4.57 8.36 -3.23
CA ALA A 83 5.81 7.68 -3.61
C ALA A 83 6.10 6.44 -2.76
N TYR A 84 5.97 6.52 -1.42
CA TYR A 84 6.15 5.33 -0.60
C TYR A 84 5.02 4.30 -0.77
N HIS A 85 3.79 4.72 -1.07
CA HIS A 85 2.70 3.79 -1.41
C HIS A 85 3.02 3.03 -2.69
N TRP A 86 3.48 3.73 -3.73
CA TRP A 86 3.89 3.10 -4.98
C TRP A 86 5.04 2.12 -4.77
N ALA A 87 6.09 2.52 -4.04
CA ALA A 87 7.25 1.67 -3.77
C ALA A 87 6.83 0.39 -3.02
N SER A 88 5.97 0.54 -2.01
CA SER A 88 5.38 -0.57 -1.27
C SER A 88 4.56 -1.50 -2.15
N LEU A 89 3.66 -0.95 -2.96
CA LEU A 89 2.79 -1.73 -3.83
C LEU A 89 3.58 -2.45 -4.93
N LYS A 90 4.60 -1.80 -5.49
CA LYS A 90 5.54 -2.39 -6.45
C LYS A 90 6.31 -3.55 -5.83
N THR A 91 6.79 -3.37 -4.59
CA THR A 91 7.48 -4.42 -3.83
C THR A 91 6.58 -5.62 -3.57
N ALA A 92 5.35 -5.39 -3.10
CA ALA A 92 4.38 -6.45 -2.85
C ALA A 92 4.01 -7.21 -4.12
N ASN A 93 3.81 -6.51 -5.25
CA ASN A 93 3.54 -7.17 -6.53
C ASN A 93 4.71 -8.07 -7.00
N GLY A 94 5.95 -7.73 -6.64
CA GLY A 94 7.14 -8.55 -6.90
C GLY A 94 7.29 -9.80 -6.03
N ILE A 95 6.41 -10.01 -5.03
CA ILE A 95 6.47 -11.15 -4.10
C ILE A 95 5.15 -11.90 -4.17
N GLU A 96 5.16 -13.11 -4.76
CA GLU A 96 3.94 -13.91 -4.97
C GLU A 96 3.10 -14.10 -3.71
N ALA A 97 3.74 -14.40 -2.56
CA ALA A 97 3.05 -14.59 -1.29
C ALA A 97 2.22 -13.37 -0.84
N MET A 98 2.63 -12.14 -1.20
CA MET A 98 1.88 -10.92 -0.89
C MET A 98 0.64 -10.75 -1.79
N ARG A 99 0.59 -11.46 -2.92
CA ARG A 99 -0.54 -11.52 -3.85
C ARG A 99 -1.47 -12.71 -3.63
N MET A 100 -1.19 -13.57 -2.64
CA MET A 100 -2.04 -14.71 -2.33
C MET A 100 -3.20 -14.34 -1.40
N ARG A 101 -4.35 -14.99 -1.56
CA ARG A 101 -5.50 -14.91 -0.64
C ARG A 101 -6.06 -16.30 -0.36
N ILE A 102 -7.01 -16.37 0.58
CA ILE A 102 -7.77 -17.59 0.87
C ILE A 102 -9.21 -17.35 0.44
N GLU A 103 -9.67 -18.18 -0.50
CA GLU A 103 -11.05 -18.16 -0.97
C GLU A 103 -11.60 -19.58 -0.98
N ASN A 104 -12.78 -19.77 -0.39
CA ASN A 104 -13.39 -21.10 -0.21
C ASN A 104 -12.39 -22.11 0.39
N ASP A 105 -11.67 -21.68 1.43
CA ASP A 105 -10.67 -22.46 2.16
C ASP A 105 -9.46 -22.92 1.33
N LEU A 106 -9.27 -22.35 0.14
CA LEU A 106 -8.17 -22.68 -0.76
C LEU A 106 -7.30 -21.45 -1.06
N PRO A 107 -5.97 -21.62 -1.16
CA PRO A 107 -5.09 -20.55 -1.56
C PRO A 107 -5.27 -20.22 -3.05
N VAL A 108 -5.40 -18.93 -3.35
CA VAL A 108 -5.44 -18.38 -4.71
C VAL A 108 -4.36 -17.32 -4.86
N LEU A 109 -3.80 -17.18 -6.05
CA LEU A 109 -2.80 -16.17 -6.41
C LEU A 109 -3.39 -15.18 -7.41
N PHE A 110 -3.38 -13.89 -7.06
CA PHE A 110 -3.75 -12.80 -7.96
C PHE A 110 -2.58 -12.41 -8.87
N ASP A 111 -2.87 -12.04 -10.12
CA ASP A 111 -1.88 -11.54 -11.09
C ASP A 111 -1.23 -10.22 -10.64
N ALA A 112 -2.00 -9.36 -9.97
CA ALA A 112 -1.57 -8.11 -9.37
C ALA A 112 -2.37 -7.84 -8.08
N VAL A 113 -1.81 -6.99 -7.23
CA VAL A 113 -2.53 -6.38 -6.11
C VAL A 113 -2.52 -4.87 -6.21
N HIS A 114 -3.57 -4.26 -5.67
CA HIS A 114 -3.88 -2.84 -5.77
C HIS A 114 -3.87 -2.18 -4.38
N ALA A 115 -3.91 -0.85 -4.30
CA ALA A 115 -3.93 -0.15 -3.03
C ALA A 115 -5.35 0.28 -2.65
N SER A 116 -5.78 -0.09 -1.45
CA SER A 116 -6.92 0.51 -0.77
C SER A 116 -6.41 1.30 0.42
N THR A 117 -6.53 2.63 0.41
CA THR A 117 -5.97 3.51 1.46
C THR A 117 -7.01 4.50 1.97
N THR A 118 -6.77 5.04 3.16
CA THR A 118 -7.58 6.12 3.73
C THR A 118 -7.06 7.49 3.28
N VAL A 119 -7.98 8.38 2.92
CA VAL A 119 -7.70 9.78 2.58
C VAL A 119 -8.39 10.65 3.63
N ALA A 120 -7.59 11.36 4.42
CA ALA A 120 -8.08 12.29 5.42
C ALA A 120 -8.76 13.49 4.76
N ARG A 121 -9.84 13.98 5.36
CA ARG A 121 -10.58 15.15 4.91
C ARG A 121 -10.42 16.34 5.87
N PRO A 122 -10.64 17.58 5.41
CA PRO A 122 -10.53 18.77 6.26
C PRO A 122 -11.49 18.80 7.46
N ASP A 123 -12.60 18.07 7.39
CA ASP A 123 -13.62 17.99 8.45
C ASP A 123 -13.25 17.00 9.58
N GLY A 124 -12.06 16.40 9.53
CA GLY A 124 -11.59 15.42 10.51
C GLY A 124 -12.06 13.98 10.26
N THR A 125 -12.84 13.74 9.19
CA THR A 125 -13.21 12.40 8.74
C THR A 125 -12.20 11.85 7.73
N PHE A 126 -12.47 10.67 7.19
CA PHE A 126 -11.71 10.08 6.08
C PHE A 126 -12.64 9.42 5.06
N GLY A 127 -12.15 9.28 3.83
CA GLY A 127 -12.75 8.44 2.80
C GLY A 127 -11.79 7.33 2.35
N PHE A 128 -12.29 6.37 1.59
CA PHE A 128 -11.47 5.31 1.01
C PHE A 128 -11.10 5.62 -0.45
N SER A 129 -9.85 5.34 -0.77
CA SER A 129 -9.28 5.44 -2.12
C SER A 129 -8.90 4.06 -2.61
N PHE A 130 -9.29 3.74 -3.85
CA PHE A 130 -8.91 2.51 -4.53
C PHE A 130 -8.06 2.86 -5.75
N ASN A 131 -6.81 2.40 -5.76
CA ASN A 131 -5.83 2.73 -6.78
C ASN A 131 -5.29 1.45 -7.41
N TYR A 132 -5.51 1.29 -8.71
CA TYR A 132 -4.85 0.25 -9.49
C TYR A 132 -3.35 0.46 -9.45
N PHE A 133 -2.63 -0.65 -9.33
CA PHE A 133 -1.18 -0.62 -9.44
C PHE A 133 -0.78 -0.29 -10.88
N ASP A 134 0.14 0.66 -11.02
CA ASP A 134 0.84 0.93 -12.27
C ASP A 134 2.34 0.86 -12.00
N PRO A 135 3.11 0.03 -12.74
CA PRO A 135 4.56 -0.06 -12.57
C PRO A 135 5.28 1.24 -12.96
N ASP A 136 4.66 2.14 -13.72
CA ASP A 136 5.15 3.49 -13.95
C ASP A 136 4.74 4.41 -12.78
N PHE A 137 5.75 5.03 -12.16
CA PHE A 137 5.53 5.88 -10.98
C PHE A 137 4.68 7.12 -11.32
N GLU A 138 4.91 7.75 -12.46
CA GLU A 138 4.24 9.01 -12.81
C GLU A 138 2.77 8.76 -13.14
N ALA A 139 2.46 7.70 -13.88
CA ALA A 139 1.10 7.25 -14.13
C ALA A 139 0.35 6.92 -12.83
N PHE A 140 0.97 6.17 -11.92
CA PHE A 140 0.40 5.90 -10.60
C PHE A 140 0.20 7.18 -9.79
N HIS A 141 1.19 8.08 -9.79
CA HIS A 141 1.16 9.32 -9.03
C HIS A 141 0.00 10.22 -9.45
N GLU A 142 -0.16 10.43 -10.75
CA GLU A 142 -1.26 11.22 -11.30
C GLU A 142 -2.63 10.60 -11.01
N SER A 143 -2.74 9.27 -11.14
CA SER A 143 -3.97 8.54 -10.86
C SER A 143 -4.40 8.69 -9.40
N MET A 144 -3.47 8.45 -8.46
CA MET A 144 -3.73 8.58 -7.03
C MET A 144 -4.02 10.03 -6.61
N LEU A 145 -3.32 11.01 -7.20
CA LEU A 145 -3.57 12.43 -6.92
C LEU A 145 -4.96 12.88 -7.39
N LYS A 146 -5.44 12.39 -8.53
CA LYS A 146 -6.81 12.64 -9.01
C LYS A 146 -7.83 12.06 -8.03
N ASP A 147 -7.59 10.85 -7.52
CA ASP A 147 -8.50 10.18 -6.59
C ASP A 147 -8.55 10.86 -5.22
N ILE A 148 -7.40 11.29 -4.69
CA ILE A 148 -7.32 12.07 -3.45
C ILE A 148 -8.15 13.34 -3.56
N LYS A 149 -7.96 14.15 -4.61
CA LYS A 149 -8.72 15.39 -4.82
C LYS A 149 -10.22 15.16 -4.92
N ARG A 150 -10.62 14.07 -5.59
CA ARG A 150 -12.02 13.66 -5.67
C ARG A 150 -12.58 13.35 -4.28
N ILE A 151 -11.87 12.55 -3.47
CA ILE A 151 -12.32 12.12 -2.14
C ILE A 151 -12.37 13.28 -1.13
N GLU A 152 -11.42 14.22 -1.22
CA GLU A 152 -11.40 15.45 -0.41
C GLU A 152 -12.64 16.32 -0.65
N GLY A 153 -13.20 16.30 -1.86
CA GLY A 153 -14.43 17.03 -2.23
C GLY A 153 -15.73 16.26 -1.99
N GLU A 154 -15.67 15.03 -1.50
CA GLU A 154 -16.83 14.17 -1.28
C GLU A 154 -17.15 13.99 0.21
N SER A 155 -18.40 13.62 0.52
CA SER A 155 -18.87 13.29 1.87
C SER A 155 -19.28 11.82 2.00
N GLY A 156 -19.42 11.34 3.24
CA GLY A 156 -19.76 9.95 3.56
C GLY A 156 -18.59 8.97 3.40
N LEU A 157 -18.80 7.73 3.85
CA LEU A 157 -17.75 6.70 3.85
C LEU A 157 -17.46 6.16 2.44
N LYS A 158 -18.50 6.04 1.62
CA LYS A 158 -18.46 5.55 0.23
C LYS A 158 -17.53 4.34 0.04
N TYR A 159 -17.61 3.40 0.97
CA TYR A 159 -16.84 2.16 0.91
C TYR A 159 -17.36 1.31 -0.25
N THR A 160 -16.63 1.31 -1.35
CA THR A 160 -16.75 0.23 -2.34
C THR A 160 -15.97 -0.93 -1.76
N HIS A 161 -16.62 -2.08 -1.52
CA HIS A 161 -15.93 -3.28 -1.09
C HIS A 161 -14.84 -3.58 -2.12
N PRO A 162 -13.55 -3.40 -1.78
CA PRO A 162 -12.51 -3.77 -2.71
C PRO A 162 -12.58 -5.27 -2.91
N GLU A 163 -12.26 -5.74 -4.11
CA GLU A 163 -12.02 -7.15 -4.30
C GLU A 163 -10.84 -7.59 -3.41
N ALA A 164 -10.68 -8.89 -3.18
CA ALA A 164 -9.61 -9.39 -2.31
C ALA A 164 -8.19 -9.07 -2.87
N ASP A 165 -8.08 -8.54 -4.08
CA ASP A 165 -6.86 -8.15 -4.79
C ASP A 165 -6.23 -6.84 -4.26
N VAL A 166 -6.59 -6.35 -3.08
CA VAL A 166 -5.98 -5.14 -2.50
C VAL A 166 -4.99 -5.44 -1.39
N ILE A 167 -4.12 -4.47 -1.11
CA ILE A 167 -3.48 -4.30 0.20
C ILE A 167 -4.17 -3.11 0.87
N PHE A 168 -4.53 -3.27 2.14
CA PHE A 168 -5.05 -2.18 2.94
C PHE A 168 -3.90 -1.34 3.48
N TYR A 169 -3.96 -0.04 3.25
CA TYR A 169 -3.00 0.93 3.73
C TYR A 169 -3.64 1.88 4.74
N THR A 170 -2.91 2.16 5.81
CA THR A 170 -3.21 3.24 6.73
C THR A 170 -1.98 4.10 6.97
N VAL A 171 -2.19 5.39 7.22
CA VAL A 171 -1.11 6.34 7.47
C VAL A 171 -1.37 7.07 8.77
N LEU A 172 -0.50 6.85 9.76
CA LEU A 172 -0.52 7.54 11.04
C LEU A 172 0.43 8.75 10.97
N ARG A 173 -0.10 9.87 10.44
CA ARG A 173 0.65 11.12 10.35
C ARG A 173 1.04 11.63 11.73
N LYS A 174 2.21 12.28 11.84
CA LYS A 174 2.78 12.86 13.07
C LYS A 174 3.14 11.87 14.18
N VAL A 175 3.10 10.56 13.90
CA VAL A 175 3.48 9.53 14.87
C VAL A 175 4.61 8.69 14.30
N CYS A 176 5.79 8.80 14.90
CA CYS A 176 6.91 7.89 14.63
C CYS A 176 6.73 6.64 15.50
N PHE A 177 5.81 5.75 15.10
CA PHE A 177 5.50 4.58 15.92
C PHE A 177 6.65 3.57 15.92
N THR A 178 6.79 2.82 17.00
CA THR A 178 7.70 1.67 17.10
C THR A 178 6.97 0.33 16.99
N SER A 179 5.63 0.36 17.08
CA SER A 179 4.74 -0.78 16.88
C SER A 179 3.38 -0.29 16.40
N ALA A 180 2.75 -1.01 15.48
CA ALA A 180 1.37 -0.78 15.07
C ALA A 180 0.67 -2.11 14.83
N GLU A 181 -0.53 -2.25 15.41
CA GLU A 181 -1.42 -3.38 15.20
C GLU A 181 -2.69 -2.91 14.49
N HIS A 182 -3.14 -3.68 13.51
CA HIS A 182 -4.35 -3.37 12.74
C HIS A 182 -5.54 -4.08 13.36
N SER A 183 -6.70 -3.42 13.38
CA SER A 183 -7.96 -4.14 13.54
C SER A 183 -8.18 -5.07 12.35
N PHE A 184 -8.75 -6.25 12.60
CA PHE A 184 -9.03 -7.23 11.57
C PHE A 184 -10.33 -7.97 11.81
N SER A 185 -10.93 -8.42 10.72
CA SER A 185 -12.06 -9.34 10.76
C SER A 185 -11.57 -10.78 10.66
N LEU A 186 -12.17 -11.67 11.43
CA LEU A 186 -12.03 -13.11 11.24
C LEU A 186 -12.72 -13.53 9.92
N GLY A 187 -12.18 -14.54 9.23
CA GLY A 187 -12.70 -15.05 7.95
C GLY A 187 -11.83 -14.72 6.73
N SER A 188 -12.41 -14.80 5.52
CA SER A 188 -11.67 -14.73 4.24
C SER A 188 -10.92 -13.41 4.01
N GLN A 189 -11.45 -12.28 4.51
CA GLN A 189 -10.75 -10.99 4.48
C GLN A 189 -9.51 -10.93 5.39
N GLY A 190 -9.39 -11.85 6.35
CA GLY A 190 -8.22 -11.95 7.23
C GLY A 190 -6.93 -12.25 6.46
N ALA A 191 -7.02 -12.83 5.27
CA ALA A 191 -5.87 -13.10 4.40
C ALA A 191 -5.36 -11.86 3.64
N ILE A 192 -6.09 -10.73 3.66
CA ILE A 192 -5.67 -9.50 2.98
C ILE A 192 -4.57 -8.81 3.81
N PRO A 193 -3.37 -8.56 3.25
CA PRO A 193 -2.33 -7.83 3.96
C PRO A 193 -2.77 -6.42 4.36
N CYS A 194 -2.36 -5.99 5.55
CA CYS A 194 -2.60 -4.63 6.03
C CYS A 194 -1.27 -3.98 6.40
N PHE A 195 -1.01 -2.83 5.80
CA PHE A 195 0.22 -2.08 5.93
C PHE A 195 -0.06 -0.74 6.61
N ALA A 196 0.84 -0.33 7.52
CA ALA A 196 0.81 0.98 8.14
C ALA A 196 2.10 1.74 7.86
N PHE A 197 1.98 3.05 7.67
CA PHE A 197 3.11 3.97 7.64
C PHE A 197 2.99 5.04 8.72
N GLY A 198 4.11 5.33 9.38
CA GLY A 198 4.22 6.40 10.37
C GLY A 198 4.70 7.70 9.77
N GLU A 199 5.08 8.63 10.63
CA GLU A 199 5.82 9.83 10.26
C GLU A 199 7.30 9.49 10.02
N ALA A 200 7.85 9.92 8.89
CA ALA A 200 9.27 9.78 8.64
C ALA A 200 10.08 10.73 9.52
N PHE A 201 11.24 10.29 9.99
CA PHE A 201 12.11 11.06 10.88
C PHE A 201 13.57 10.91 10.45
N GLU A 202 14.41 11.86 10.86
CA GLU A 202 15.84 11.82 10.59
C GLU A 202 16.59 11.20 11.79
N GLU A 203 17.48 10.25 11.51
CA GLU A 203 18.38 9.65 12.48
C GLU A 203 19.74 9.41 11.81
N ASN A 204 20.83 9.91 12.42
CA ASN A 204 22.20 9.74 11.92
C ASN A 204 22.38 10.15 10.43
N GLY A 205 21.70 11.21 10.00
CA GLY A 205 21.75 11.73 8.62
C GLY A 205 20.97 10.91 7.59
N LYS A 206 20.17 9.93 8.05
CA LYS A 206 19.26 9.12 7.22
C LYS A 206 17.82 9.44 7.56
N MET A 207 16.96 9.44 6.54
CA MET A 207 15.52 9.45 6.73
C MET A 207 15.02 8.03 6.94
N LEU A 208 14.32 7.78 8.04
CA LEU A 208 13.72 6.51 8.39
C LEU A 208 12.19 6.65 8.37
N LEU A 209 11.51 5.63 7.85
CA LEU A 209 10.06 5.55 7.79
C LEU A 209 9.57 4.32 8.59
N PRO A 210 8.86 4.52 9.71
CA PRO A 210 8.18 3.42 10.39
C PRO A 210 7.17 2.75 9.48
N HIS A 211 7.29 1.45 9.31
CA HIS A 211 6.41 0.65 8.48
C HIS A 211 6.01 -0.62 9.24
N SER A 212 4.71 -0.90 9.31
CA SER A 212 4.17 -2.13 9.85
C SER A 212 3.51 -2.96 8.76
N ILE A 213 3.71 -4.26 8.82
CA ILE A 213 3.12 -5.25 7.91
C ILE A 213 2.41 -6.29 8.74
N ARG A 214 1.11 -6.47 8.51
CA ARG A 214 0.31 -7.60 9.01
C ARG A 214 -0.06 -8.51 7.85
N VAL A 215 0.14 -9.81 8.06
CA VAL A 215 -0.13 -10.85 7.05
C VAL A 215 -0.70 -12.13 7.70
N ASN A 216 -1.26 -13.01 6.88
CA ASN A 216 -1.72 -14.33 7.31
C ASN A 216 -0.59 -15.38 7.16
N HIS A 217 -0.24 -16.04 8.26
CA HIS A 217 0.89 -16.95 8.36
C HIS A 217 0.76 -18.21 7.50
N ALA A 218 -0.48 -18.60 7.15
CA ALA A 218 -0.74 -19.68 6.20
C ALA A 218 -0.22 -19.36 4.78
N LEU A 219 -0.09 -18.08 4.45
CA LEU A 219 0.36 -17.62 3.13
C LEU A 219 1.72 -16.92 3.16
N VAL A 220 2.11 -16.32 4.29
CA VAL A 220 3.32 -15.48 4.38
C VAL A 220 4.11 -15.80 5.65
N ASP A 221 5.39 -16.10 5.52
CA ASP A 221 6.31 -16.32 6.65
C ASP A 221 7.43 -15.28 6.72
N GLY A 222 8.35 -15.44 7.68
CA GLY A 222 9.47 -14.54 7.92
C GLY A 222 10.35 -14.26 6.70
N GLN A 223 10.56 -15.25 5.82
CA GLN A 223 11.40 -15.06 4.64
C GLN A 223 10.77 -14.07 3.67
N HIS A 224 9.46 -14.17 3.46
CA HIS A 224 8.71 -13.28 2.56
C HIS A 224 8.69 -11.85 3.09
N VAL A 225 8.52 -11.67 4.40
CA VAL A 225 8.52 -10.35 5.05
C VAL A 225 9.92 -9.72 5.03
N SER A 226 10.98 -10.47 5.32
CA SER A 226 12.37 -9.99 5.22
C SER A 226 12.68 -9.51 3.79
N ARG A 227 12.36 -10.36 2.81
CA ARG A 227 12.55 -10.06 1.38
C ARG A 227 11.74 -8.84 0.93
N TYR A 228 10.58 -8.59 1.52
CA TYR A 228 9.80 -7.38 1.27
C TYR A 228 10.54 -6.14 1.79
N TYR A 229 10.97 -6.13 3.05
CA TYR A 229 11.66 -4.97 3.64
C TYR A 229 12.95 -4.62 2.88
N GLU A 230 13.75 -5.64 2.53
CA GLU A 230 14.97 -5.47 1.73
C GLU A 230 14.69 -4.84 0.37
N GLN A 231 13.71 -5.37 -0.39
CA GLN A 231 13.37 -4.83 -1.70
C GLN A 231 12.73 -3.44 -1.62
N LEU A 232 11.93 -3.19 -0.58
CA LEU A 232 11.31 -1.88 -0.38
C LEU A 232 12.37 -0.80 -0.18
N GLU A 233 13.35 -1.04 0.69
CA GLU A 233 14.47 -0.13 0.93
C GLU A 233 15.30 0.09 -0.35
N GLN A 234 15.58 -0.98 -1.11
CA GLN A 234 16.28 -0.87 -2.39
C GLN A 234 15.51 0.00 -3.40
N ILE A 235 14.20 -0.21 -3.55
CA ILE A 235 13.36 0.57 -4.45
C ILE A 235 13.30 2.03 -4.01
N MET A 236 13.12 2.30 -2.71
CA MET A 236 13.07 3.66 -2.17
C MET A 236 14.40 4.41 -2.38
N ASN A 237 15.54 3.74 -2.28
CA ASN A 237 16.84 4.40 -2.44
C ASN A 237 17.39 4.36 -3.87
N ALA A 238 16.67 3.74 -4.81
CA ALA A 238 17.00 3.77 -6.23
C ALA A 238 16.48 5.02 -6.97
N PHE A 239 15.60 5.82 -6.36
CA PHE A 239 15.15 7.10 -6.92
C PHE A 239 16.32 8.08 -7.04
N ARG A 240 16.49 8.69 -8.22
CA ARG A 240 17.57 9.61 -8.58
C ARG A 240 17.03 10.81 -9.32
#